data_AF-A0A812KVR6-F1
#
_entry.id   AF-A0A812KVR6-F1
#
_cell.length_a   1.000
_cell.length_b   1.000
_cell.length_c   1.000
_cell.angle_alpha   90.00
_cell.angle_beta   90.00
_cell.angle_gamma   90.00
#
_symmetry.space_group_name_H-M   'P 1'
#
loop_
_entity.id
_entity.type
_entity.pdbx_description
1 polymer ?
#
loop_
_entity_poly.entity_id
_entity_poly.type
_entity_poly.pdbx_seq_one_letter_code
_entity_poly.pdbx_strand_id
1 'polypeptide(L)'
;MAEVETHEALKMRGLLLEFEDSMGDAIFVSHQWVGNMHPDPESKQLRVLQDALTRMLEKLEYIPLDVYTETFLPRTPRLHVSEIRKAPLFIWYDYFSCPQLESGSVW
;
A
#
# COMPACT_ATOMS: atom_id res chain seq x y z
N MET A 1 17.09 -6.19 7.97
CA MET A 1 16.32 -5.16 7.24
C MET A 1 15.91 -4.11 8.25
N ALA A 2 15.81 -2.85 7.82
CA ALA A 2 15.48 -1.74 8.70
C ALA A 2 13.96 -1.71 9.01
N GLU A 3 13.63 -1.17 10.17
CA GLU A 3 12.28 -0.77 10.58
C GLU A 3 11.67 0.21 9.56
N VAL A 4 10.34 0.27 9.49
CA VAL A 4 9.66 1.26 8.64
C VAL A 4 9.91 2.65 9.24
N GLU A 5 10.53 3.54 8.47
CA GLU A 5 10.84 4.88 8.98
C GLU A 5 9.60 5.77 9.09
N THR A 6 9.68 6.78 9.96
CA THR A 6 8.61 7.75 10.18
C THR A 6 8.39 8.65 8.96
N HIS A 7 7.21 9.28 8.91
CA HIS A 7 6.85 10.32 7.96
C HIS A 7 7.92 11.41 7.87
N GLU A 8 8.39 11.92 9.01
CA GLU A 8 9.36 13.02 9.05
C GLU A 8 10.70 12.61 8.45
N ALA A 9 11.19 11.40 8.79
CA ALA A 9 12.43 10.86 8.24
C ALA A 9 12.31 10.65 6.73
N LEU A 10 11.21 10.07 6.25
CA LEU A 10 10.99 9.83 4.83
C LEU A 10 10.75 11.12 4.04
N LYS A 11 10.04 12.10 4.61
CA LYS A 11 9.85 13.44 4.02
C LYS A 11 11.17 14.20 3.94
N MET A 12 12.00 14.16 4.97
CA MET A 12 13.33 14.79 4.98
C MET A 12 14.26 14.23 3.91
N ARG A 13 14.14 12.92 3.61
CA ARG A 13 14.89 12.26 2.52
C ARG A 13 14.28 12.45 1.13
N GLY A 14 13.13 13.14 1.02
CA GLY A 14 12.42 13.32 -0.25
C GLY A 14 11.83 12.03 -0.83
N LEU A 15 11.53 11.04 0.01
CA LEU A 15 10.93 9.77 -0.39
C LEU A 15 9.40 9.78 -0.33
N LEU A 16 8.83 10.82 0.29
CA LEU A 16 7.41 11.11 0.24
C LEU A 16 7.17 12.28 -0.70
N LEU A 17 6.03 12.26 -1.37
CA LEU A 17 5.52 13.35 -2.19
C LEU A 17 4.15 13.77 -1.68
N GLU A 18 3.79 15.01 -1.94
CA GLU A 18 2.42 15.48 -1.77
C GLU A 18 1.64 15.09 -3.03
N PHE A 19 0.58 14.32 -2.83
CA PHE A 19 -0.26 13.84 -3.92
C PHE A 19 -1.28 14.90 -4.31
N GLU A 20 -1.42 15.15 -5.60
CA GLU A 20 -2.43 16.02 -6.19
C GLU A 20 -3.33 15.19 -7.11
N ASP A 21 -4.62 15.52 -7.17
CA ASP A 21 -5.60 14.78 -8.00
C ASP A 21 -5.22 14.70 -9.48
N SER A 22 -4.43 15.65 -9.99
CA SER A 22 -3.90 15.62 -11.35
C SER A 22 -2.84 14.54 -11.61
N MET A 23 -2.32 13.88 -10.57
CA MET A 23 -1.27 12.86 -10.68
C MET A 23 -1.83 11.49 -11.06
N GLY A 24 -3.13 11.24 -10.89
CA GLY A 24 -3.78 9.98 -11.22
C GLY A 24 -4.56 9.39 -10.05
N ASP A 25 -4.47 8.07 -9.87
CA ASP A 25 -5.18 7.36 -8.81
C ASP A 25 -4.27 7.04 -7.62
N ALA A 26 -4.85 7.01 -6.42
CA ALA A 26 -4.19 6.56 -5.21
C ALA A 26 -5.01 5.46 -4.53
N ILE A 27 -4.34 4.46 -3.95
CA ILE A 27 -4.95 3.48 -3.05
C ILE A 27 -4.58 3.79 -1.60
N PHE A 28 -5.56 3.59 -0.73
CA PHE A 28 -5.36 3.60 0.70
C PHE A 28 -4.91 2.22 1.18
N VAL A 29 -3.81 2.16 1.93
CA VAL A 29 -3.37 0.95 2.62
C VAL A 29 -3.26 1.24 4.10
N SER A 30 -4.11 0.57 4.88
CA SER A 30 -4.01 0.61 6.34
C SER A 30 -3.13 -0.52 6.85
N HIS A 31 -2.25 -0.18 7.78
CA HIS A 31 -1.36 -1.10 8.46
C HIS A 31 -2.03 -1.68 9.72
N GLN A 32 -1.89 -2.99 9.95
CA GLN A 32 -2.48 -3.61 11.13
C GLN A 32 -1.67 -3.28 12.40
N TRP A 33 -2.30 -2.60 13.35
CA TRP A 33 -1.71 -2.20 14.63
C TRP A 33 -2.24 -3.07 15.77
N VAL A 34 -1.39 -3.93 16.37
CA VAL A 34 -1.80 -4.91 17.42
C VAL A 34 -1.09 -4.68 18.76
N GLY A 35 -0.47 -3.52 18.98
CA GLY A 35 0.23 -3.20 20.23
C GLY A 35 0.37 -1.71 20.49
N ASN A 36 1.16 -1.32 21.49
CA ASN A 36 1.38 0.10 21.83
C ASN A 36 2.66 0.68 21.22
N MET A 37 3.40 -0.13 20.46
CA MET A 37 4.71 0.19 19.90
C MET A 37 4.64 0.33 18.37
N HIS A 38 5.79 0.51 17.72
CA HIS A 38 5.91 0.53 16.28
C HIS A 38 5.12 -0.62 15.64
N PRO A 39 4.28 -0.37 14.62
CA PRO A 39 3.31 -1.37 14.22
C PRO A 39 3.87 -2.40 13.22
N ASP A 40 5.01 -2.11 12.59
CA ASP A 40 5.78 -3.05 11.76
C ASP A 40 7.31 -3.00 12.03
N PRO A 41 7.77 -3.33 13.24
CA PRO A 41 9.16 -3.07 13.65
C PRO A 41 10.20 -3.81 12.78
N GLU A 42 9.79 -4.89 12.13
CA GLU A 42 10.61 -5.70 11.23
C GLU A 42 10.23 -5.53 9.75
N SER A 43 9.36 -4.56 9.43
CA SER A 43 8.87 -4.30 8.06
C SER A 43 8.25 -5.53 7.38
N LYS A 44 7.69 -6.47 8.15
CA LYS A 44 7.15 -7.75 7.65
C LYS A 44 5.82 -7.53 6.92
N GLN A 45 4.96 -6.66 7.43
CA GLN A 45 3.68 -6.37 6.76
C GLN A 45 3.91 -5.59 5.47
N LEU A 46 4.79 -4.58 5.51
CA LEU A 46 5.19 -3.85 4.31
C LEU A 46 5.83 -4.77 3.28
N ARG A 47 6.66 -5.73 3.70
CA ARG A 47 7.25 -6.75 2.81
C ARG A 47 6.19 -7.59 2.12
N VAL A 48 5.15 -8.03 2.87
CA VAL A 48 4.02 -8.79 2.31
C VAL A 48 3.27 -7.97 1.27
N LEU A 49 3.00 -6.68 1.53
CA LEU A 49 2.38 -5.79 0.56
C LEU A 49 3.23 -5.67 -0.71
N GLN A 50 4.53 -5.40 -0.57
CA GLN A 50 5.47 -5.32 -1.69
C GLN A 50 5.49 -6.62 -2.50
N ASP A 51 5.56 -7.78 -1.84
CA ASP A 51 5.55 -9.08 -2.52
C ASP A 51 4.24 -9.33 -3.27
N ALA A 52 3.10 -8.98 -2.68
CA ALA A 52 1.79 -9.13 -3.30
C ALA A 52 1.67 -8.25 -4.56
N LEU A 53 2.04 -6.97 -4.46
CA LEU A 53 2.01 -6.03 -5.58
C LEU A 53 2.99 -6.41 -6.68
N THR A 54 4.23 -6.78 -6.34
CA THR A 54 5.23 -7.25 -7.31
C THR A 54 4.76 -8.51 -8.02
N ARG A 55 4.23 -9.50 -7.27
CA ARG A 55 3.68 -10.71 -7.88
C ARG A 55 2.50 -10.41 -8.80
N MET A 56 1.58 -9.54 -8.36
CA MET A 56 0.43 -9.13 -9.17
C MET A 56 0.90 -8.48 -10.47
N LEU A 57 1.83 -7.52 -10.36
CA LEU A 57 2.30 -6.78 -11.51
C LEU A 57 3.15 -7.66 -12.42
N GLU A 58 4.03 -8.53 -11.94
CA GLU A 58 4.97 -9.26 -12.82
C GLU A 58 4.45 -10.60 -13.33
N LYS A 59 3.66 -11.31 -12.52
CA LYS A 59 3.37 -12.74 -12.74
C LYS A 59 1.94 -13.02 -13.17
N LEU A 60 1.05 -12.02 -13.11
CA LEU A 60 -0.36 -12.20 -13.48
C LEU A 60 -0.67 -11.48 -14.80
N GLU A 61 -1.45 -12.15 -15.65
CA GLU A 61 -2.07 -11.53 -16.82
C GLU A 61 -3.41 -10.88 -16.43
N TYR A 62 -4.16 -11.53 -15.53
CA TYR A 62 -5.44 -11.06 -15.01
C TYR A 62 -5.52 -11.24 -13.49
N ILE A 63 -6.22 -10.33 -12.83
CA ILE A 63 -6.62 -10.50 -11.42
C ILE A 63 -7.58 -11.71 -11.33
N PRO A 64 -7.30 -12.71 -10.47
CA PRO A 64 -8.20 -13.83 -10.23
C PRO A 64 -9.51 -13.35 -9.61
N LEU A 65 -10.62 -13.99 -9.98
CA LEU A 65 -11.88 -13.83 -9.28
C LEU A 65 -11.84 -14.64 -7.98
N ASP A 66 -12.57 -14.19 -6.97
CA ASP A 66 -12.84 -15.04 -5.82
C ASP A 66 -13.77 -16.20 -6.22
N VAL A 67 -13.73 -17.28 -5.42
CA VAL A 67 -14.47 -18.52 -5.69
C VAL A 67 -15.98 -18.29 -5.82
N TYR A 68 -16.55 -17.34 -5.06
CA TYR A 68 -17.98 -17.06 -5.14
C TYR A 68 -18.31 -16.38 -6.46
N THR A 69 -17.55 -15.35 -6.86
CA THR A 69 -17.77 -14.67 -8.13
C THR A 69 -17.58 -15.62 -9.32
N GLU A 70 -16.56 -16.47 -9.31
CA GLU A 70 -16.33 -17.45 -10.37
C GLU A 70 -17.48 -18.47 -10.49
N THR A 71 -18.03 -18.92 -9.35
CA THR A 71 -19.09 -19.94 -9.31
C THR A 71 -20.46 -19.37 -9.71
N PHE A 72 -20.83 -18.23 -9.15
CA PHE A 72 -22.20 -17.70 -9.28
C PHE A 72 -22.36 -16.68 -10.41
N LEU A 73 -21.25 -16.08 -10.87
CA LEU A 73 -21.24 -15.06 -11.91
C LEU A 73 -20.22 -15.40 -13.01
N PRO A 74 -20.39 -16.53 -13.74
CA PRO A 74 -19.37 -17.08 -14.66
C PRO A 74 -19.06 -16.21 -15.88
N ARG A 75 -19.81 -15.12 -16.10
CA ARG A 75 -19.57 -14.14 -17.17
C ARG A 75 -18.90 -12.86 -16.69
N THR A 76 -18.55 -12.77 -15.40
CA THR A 76 -17.86 -11.60 -14.86
C THR A 76 -16.48 -11.46 -15.52
N PRO A 77 -16.18 -10.31 -16.16
CA PRO A 77 -14.88 -10.10 -16.76
C PRO A 77 -13.80 -10.01 -15.68
N ARG A 78 -12.61 -10.54 -15.99
CA ARG A 78 -11.43 -10.38 -15.14
C ARG A 78 -10.71 -9.09 -15.49
N LEU A 79 -10.22 -8.38 -14.47
CA LEU A 79 -9.39 -7.20 -14.69
C LEU A 79 -8.03 -7.63 -15.24
N HIS A 80 -7.68 -7.18 -16.45
CA HIS A 80 -6.36 -7.42 -17.03
C HIS A 80 -5.32 -6.54 -16.32
N VAL A 81 -4.16 -7.08 -15.96
CA VAL A 81 -3.11 -6.36 -15.23
C VAL A 81 -2.54 -5.19 -16.04
N SER A 82 -2.65 -5.24 -17.38
CA SER A 82 -2.30 -4.09 -18.24
C SER A 82 -3.10 -2.84 -17.87
N GLU A 83 -4.35 -2.96 -17.43
CA GLU A 83 -5.17 -1.82 -17.04
C GLU A 83 -4.56 -1.10 -15.83
N ILE A 84 -4.06 -1.86 -14.86
CA ILE A 84 -3.38 -1.33 -13.66
C ILE A 84 -2.07 -0.64 -14.04
N ARG A 85 -1.39 -1.12 -15.08
CA ARG A 85 -0.10 -0.57 -15.54
C ARG A 85 -0.25 0.67 -16.44
N LYS A 86 -1.47 1.08 -16.81
CA LYS A 86 -1.70 2.21 -17.74
C LYS A 86 -1.23 3.55 -17.20
N ALA A 87 -1.29 3.72 -15.89
CA ALA A 87 -0.92 4.94 -15.21
C ALA A 87 -0.19 4.61 -13.90
N PRO A 88 0.61 5.53 -13.35
CA PRO A 88 1.12 5.40 -11.99
C PRO A 88 -0.03 5.24 -10.99
N LEU A 89 0.13 4.30 -10.06
CA LEU A 89 -0.77 4.15 -8.92
C LEU A 89 0.00 4.55 -7.66
N PHE A 90 -0.51 5.56 -6.97
CA PHE A 90 0.10 6.04 -5.73
C PHE A 90 -0.43 5.23 -4.54
N ILE A 91 0.39 5.08 -3.50
CA ILE A 91 0.00 4.38 -2.28
C ILE A 91 0.06 5.36 -1.13
N TRP A 92 -1.10 5.61 -0.53
CA TRP A 92 -1.19 6.28 0.76
C TRP A 92 -1.14 5.20 1.84
N TYR A 93 0.06 4.97 2.38
CA TYR A 93 0.29 4.02 3.45
C TYR A 93 0.15 4.74 4.79
N ASP A 94 -0.82 4.33 5.61
CA ASP A 94 -1.26 5.09 6.78
C ASP A 94 -0.16 5.45 7.78
N TYR A 95 0.83 4.57 7.98
CA TYR A 95 1.94 4.83 8.89
C TYR A 95 2.75 6.06 8.48
N PHE A 96 3.46 6.02 7.35
CA PHE A 96 4.34 7.13 6.94
C PHE A 96 3.65 8.21 6.09
N SER A 97 2.36 8.07 5.77
CA SER A 97 1.57 9.15 5.16
C SER A 97 0.93 10.06 6.21
N CYS A 98 0.88 9.63 7.47
CA CYS A 98 0.52 10.46 8.61
C CYS A 98 1.77 10.94 9.35
N PRO A 99 1.87 12.23 9.73
CA PRO A 99 2.90 12.70 10.65
C PRO A 99 2.85 11.97 11.99
N GLN A 100 4.01 11.66 12.56
CA GLN A 100 4.10 11.09 13.91
C GLN A 100 4.19 12.20 14.96
N LEU A 101 3.53 12.00 16.11
CA LEU A 101 3.70 12.91 17.25
C LEU A 101 5.13 12.81 17.77
N GLU A 102 5.76 13.96 18.03
CA GLU A 102 6.98 13.98 18.82
C GLU A 102 6.70 13.41 20.20
N SER A 103 7.59 12.53 20.67
CA SER A 103 7.59 11.99 22.03
C SER A 103 7.73 13.12 23.05
N GLY A 104 6.60 13.73 23.41
CA GLY A 104 6.52 14.96 24.21
C GLY A 104 5.16 15.66 24.14
N SER A 105 4.34 15.34 23.13
CA SER A 105 2.97 15.84 23.01
C SER A 105 2.04 15.02 23.91
N VAL A 106 1.97 15.39 25.18
CA VAL A 106 1.00 14.84 26.13
C VAL A 106 -0.36 15.47 25.81
N TRP A 107 -1.40 14.63 25.63
CA TRP A 107 -2.79 15.07 25.65
C TRP A 107 -3.23 15.45 27.06
#